data_AF-A0A528MZB1-F1
#
_entry.id   AF-A0A528MZB1-F1
#
_cell.length_a   1.000
_cell.length_b   1.000
_cell.length_c   1.000
_cell.angle_alpha   90.00
_cell.angle_beta   90.00
_cell.angle_gamma   90.00
#
_symmetry.space_group_name_H-M   'P 1'
#
loop_
_entity.id
_entity.type
_entity.pdbx_description
1 polymer ?
#
loop_
_entity_poly.entity_id
_entity_poly.type
_entity_poly.pdbx_seq_one_letter_code
_entity_poly.pdbx_strand_id
1 'polypeptide(L)' 'KAPTPYFLEMLTHQATYPVSKASIDKLGADWIKPGNLVSNGPFTLAEWVPNDHIKLIKNPKFWDAASVKLD' A
#
# COMPACT_ATOMS: atom_id res chain seq x y z
N LYS A 1 10.61 -3.59 27.91
CA LYS A 1 10.95 -4.55 26.83
C LYS A 1 10.86 -5.94 27.41
N ALA A 2 10.03 -6.80 26.84
CA ALA A 2 9.86 -8.18 27.27
C ALA A 2 9.80 -9.05 26.00
N PRO A 3 10.07 -10.37 26.10
CA PRO A 3 9.86 -11.28 24.98
C PRO A 3 8.44 -11.14 24.43
N THR A 4 8.32 -11.01 23.11
CA THR A 4 7.04 -10.89 22.41
C THR A 4 6.99 -11.97 21.32
N PRO A 5 6.57 -13.20 21.65
CA PRO A 5 6.62 -14.33 20.71
C PRO A 5 5.80 -14.11 19.43
N TYR A 6 4.72 -13.33 19.52
CA TYR A 6 3.83 -12.96 18.41
C TYR A 6 4.27 -11.70 17.65
N PHE A 7 5.51 -11.23 17.85
CA PHE A 7 6.00 -10.00 17.20
C PHE A 7 5.93 -10.08 15.67
N LEU A 8 6.26 -11.24 15.08
CA LEU A 8 6.21 -11.41 13.63
C LEU A 8 4.78 -11.30 13.08
N GLU A 9 3.80 -11.84 13.81
CA GLU A 9 2.38 -11.72 13.44
C GLU A 9 1.94 -10.25 13.51
N MET A 10 2.42 -9.49 14.51
CA MET A 10 2.11 -8.07 14.63
C MET A 10 2.63 -7.24 13.44
N LEU A 11 3.74 -7.64 12.81
CA LEU A 11 4.28 -6.99 11.60
C LEU A 11 3.44 -7.23 10.34
N THR A 12 2.40 -8.06 10.41
CA THR A 12 1.40 -8.20 9.33
C THR A 12 0.30 -7.14 9.41
N HIS A 13 0.23 -6.38 10.50
CA HIS A 13 -0.79 -5.36 10.68
C HIS A 13 -0.54 -4.13 9.79
N GLN A 14 -1.58 -3.58 9.16
CA GLN A 14 -1.49 -2.46 8.21
C GLN A 14 -0.76 -1.21 8.73
N ALA A 15 -0.82 -0.95 10.05
CA ALA A 15 -0.10 0.17 10.66
C ALA A 15 1.44 0.03 10.62
N THR A 16 1.93 -1.16 10.32
CA THR A 16 3.37 -1.47 10.21
C THR A 16 3.85 -1.54 8.76
N TYR A 17 2.96 -1.35 7.79
CA TYR A 17 3.33 -1.35 6.39
C TYR A 17 4.24 -0.17 6.05
N PRO A 18 5.24 -0.36 5.17
CA PRO A 18 6.13 0.71 4.77
C PRO A 18 5.38 1.74 3.92
N VAL A 19 5.79 3.01 4.07
CA VAL A 19 5.30 4.13 3.26
C VAL A 19 6.46 4.83 2.57
N SER A 20 6.21 5.41 1.39
CA SER A 20 7.22 6.16 0.64
C SER A 20 7.49 7.52 1.30
N LYS A 21 8.60 7.62 2.04
CA LYS A 21 9.04 8.89 2.64
C LYS A 21 9.19 9.99 1.58
N ALA A 22 9.78 9.67 0.43
CA ALA A 22 9.98 10.63 -0.67
C ALA A 22 8.64 11.20 -1.20
N SER A 23 7.60 10.37 -1.28
CA SER A 23 6.27 10.82 -1.70
C SER A 23 5.62 11.73 -0.66
N ILE A 24 5.74 11.37 0.62
CA ILE A 24 5.22 12.17 1.74
C ILE A 24 5.91 13.53 1.80
N ASP A 25 7.24 13.56 1.74
CA ASP A 25 8.02 14.80 1.79
C ASP A 25 7.65 15.75 0.62
N LYS A 26 7.40 15.19 -0.58
CA LYS A 26 7.10 15.96 -1.79
C LYS A 26 5.65 16.46 -1.83
N LEU A 27 4.69 15.66 -1.37
CA LEU A 27 3.26 15.87 -1.63
C LEU A 27 2.46 16.22 -0.36
N GLY A 28 3.07 16.13 0.82
CA GLY A 28 2.38 16.36 2.08
C GLY A 28 1.17 15.43 2.23
N ALA A 29 0.03 15.96 2.69
CA ALA A 29 -1.19 15.18 2.90
C ALA A 29 -1.76 14.53 1.62
N ASP A 30 -1.40 15.04 0.44
CA ASP A 30 -1.92 14.58 -0.85
C ASP A 30 -1.23 13.32 -1.37
N TRP A 31 -0.24 12.79 -0.65
CA TRP A 31 0.50 11.59 -1.04
C TRP A 31 -0.37 10.33 -1.18
N ILE A 32 -1.55 10.29 -0.52
CA ILE A 32 -2.49 9.16 -0.58
C ILE A 32 -3.50 9.26 -1.74
N LYS A 33 -3.54 10.38 -2.48
CA LYS A 33 -4.50 10.56 -3.57
C LYS A 33 -4.19 9.64 -4.76
N PRO A 34 -5.19 9.28 -5.57
CA PRO A 34 -4.96 8.59 -6.84
C PRO A 34 -3.92 9.31 -7.71
N GLY A 35 -3.04 8.56 -8.37
CA GLY A 35 -1.90 9.08 -9.15
C GLY A 35 -0.67 9.49 -8.33
N ASN A 36 -0.83 9.73 -7.02
CA ASN A 36 0.27 10.11 -6.11
C ASN A 36 0.76 8.95 -5.24
N LEU A 37 -0.15 8.05 -4.84
CA LEU A 37 0.14 6.96 -3.92
C LEU A 37 1.15 5.97 -4.51
N VAL A 38 2.32 5.88 -3.88
CA VAL A 38 3.33 4.87 -4.16
C VAL A 38 3.08 3.66 -3.26
N SER A 39 2.68 2.55 -3.86
CA SER A 39 2.45 1.25 -3.20
C SER A 39 3.54 0.25 -3.54
N ASN A 40 3.95 -0.56 -2.57
CA ASN A 40 4.82 -1.72 -2.75
C ASN A 40 4.05 -3.05 -2.78
N GLY A 41 2.72 -3.01 -2.73
CA GLY A 41 1.85 -4.18 -2.78
C GLY A 41 1.49 -4.62 -4.21
N PRO A 42 0.64 -5.67 -4.34
CA PRO A 42 0.24 -6.23 -5.63
C PRO A 42 -0.64 -5.30 -6.49
N PHE A 43 -1.17 -4.23 -5.90
CA PHE A 43 -2.03 -3.27 -6.57
C PHE A 43 -1.61 -1.82 -6.29
N THR A 44 -1.97 -0.93 -7.22
CA THR A 44 -1.85 0.53 -7.10
C THR A 44 -3.24 1.19 -7.17
N LEU A 45 -3.38 2.33 -6.49
CA LEU A 45 -4.61 3.10 -6.48
C LEU A 45 -4.81 3.84 -7.82
N ALA A 46 -5.84 3.44 -8.56
CA ALA A 46 -6.20 4.09 -9.82
C ALA A 46 -7.22 5.21 -9.60
N GLU A 47 -8.27 4.95 -8.81
CA GLU A 47 -9.34 5.92 -8.55
C GLU A 47 -9.85 5.78 -7.11
N TRP A 48 -10.21 6.91 -6.50
CA TRP A 48 -10.88 6.97 -5.20
C TRP A 48 -11.93 8.06 -5.26
N VAL A 49 -13.20 7.64 -5.34
CA VAL A 49 -14.37 8.52 -5.31
C VAL A 49 -15.05 8.32 -3.96
N PRO A 50 -14.95 9.30 -3.03
CA PRO A 50 -15.55 9.17 -1.71
C PRO A 50 -17.05 8.86 -1.79
N ASN A 51 -17.51 7.91 -0.97
CA ASN A 51 -18.88 7.39 -0.92
C ASN A 51 -19.37 6.65 -2.17
N ASP A 52 -18.49 6.36 -3.13
CA ASP A 52 -18.84 5.58 -4.33
C ASP A 52 -17.93 4.35 -4.43
N HIS A 53 -16.69 4.52 -4.91
CA HIS A 53 -15.81 3.38 -5.13
C HIS A 53 -14.31 3.70 -4.95
N ILE A 54 -13.54 2.62 -4.78
CA ILE A 54 -12.07 2.61 -4.90
C ILE A 54 -11.72 1.63 -6.00
N LYS A 55 -10.98 2.09 -7.00
CA LYS A 55 -10.49 1.27 -8.10
C LYS A 55 -9.00 1.02 -7.93
N LEU A 56 -8.64 -0.26 -7.94
CA LEU A 56 -7.26 -0.71 -7.89
C LEU A 56 -6.88 -1.37 -9.22
N ILE A 57 -5.64 -1.17 -9.65
CA ILE A 57 -5.08 -1.85 -10.83
C ILE A 57 -3.84 -2.63 -10.43
N LYS A 58 -3.55 -3.71 -11.15
CA LYS A 58 -2.39 -4.56 -10.90
C LYS A 58 -1.11 -3.74 -10.93
N ASN A 59 -0.24 -3.91 -9.93
CA ASN A 59 1.06 -3.25 -9.86
C ASN A 59 2.11 -4.08 -10.64
N PRO A 60 2.57 -3.64 -11.82
CA PRO A 60 3.57 -4.38 -12.57
C PRO A 60 4.95 -4.40 -11.90
N LYS A 61 5.18 -3.53 -10.89
CA LYS A 61 6.43 -3.45 -10.14
C LYS A 61 6.43 -4.28 -8.85
N PHE A 62 5.33 -4.98 -8.56
CA PHE A 62 5.28 -5.90 -7.42
C PHE A 62 6.22 -7.08 -7.66
N TRP A 63 6.95 -7.50 -6.64
CA TRP A 63 8.00 -8.52 -6.76
C TRP A 63 7.47 -9.86 -7.31
N ASP A 64 6.22 -10.19 -7.03
CA ASP A 64 5.53 -11.40 -7.52
C ASP A 64 4.35 -11.05 -8.44
N ALA A 65 4.48 -9.99 -9.24
CA ALA A 65 3.41 -9.55 -10.13
C ALA A 65 2.93 -10.66 -11.09
N ALA A 66 3.78 -11.61 -11.48
CA ALA A 66 3.40 -12.72 -12.36
C ALA A 66 2.33 -13.64 -11.75
N SER A 67 2.41 -13.89 -10.43
CA SER A 67 1.50 -14.81 -9.73
C SER A 67 0.19 -14.17 -9.29
N VAL A 68 0.12 -12.83 -9.27
CA VAL A 68 -1.11 -12.10 -8.91
C VAL A 68 -2.20 -12.34 -9.95
N LYS A 69 -3.27 -13.02 -9.55
CA LYS A 69 -4.49 -13.25 -10.32
C LYS A 69 -5.69 -12.61 -9.61
N LEU A 70 -6.55 -11.93 -10.37
CA LEU A 70 -7.92 -11.63 -9.97
C LEU A 70 -8.78 -12.61 -10.75
N ASP A 71 -9.41 -13.53 -10.03
CA ASP A 71 -10.39 -14.45 -10.58
C ASP A 71 -11.79 -13.82 -10.51
#